data_AF-A0A951CNE0-F1
#
_entry.id   AF-A0A951CNE0-F1
#
_cell.length_a   1.000
_cell.length_b   1.000
_cell.length_c   1.000
_cell.angle_alpha   90.00
_cell.angle_beta   90.00
_cell.angle_gamma   90.00
#
_symmetry.space_group_name_H-M   'P 1'
#
loop_
_entity.id
_entity.type
_entity.pdbx_description
1 polymer ?
#
loop_
_entity_poly.entity_id
_entity_poly.type
_entity_poly.pdbx_seq_one_letter_code
_entity_poly.pdbx_strand_id
1 'polypeptide(L)'
;MSQTSKRLSPLDMIFLYGETPSTMMHVGALMPFTPPPDAPPDFLRRLLEDNKNNEVVAPWNRKLSNPHLLYSPTQSWIVDDNFDFDYHVRRSGLASPGD
;
A
#
# COMPACT_ATOMS: atom_id res chain seq x y z
N MET A 1 -14.50 10.90 -13.53
CA MET A 1 -15.87 10.60 -13.04
C MET A 1 -15.78 10.51 -11.52
N SER A 2 -16.64 11.27 -10.81
CA SER A 2 -16.78 11.41 -9.36
C SER A 2 -15.53 11.15 -8.48
N GLN A 3 -14.75 12.21 -8.19
CA GLN A 3 -13.81 12.20 -7.05
C GLN A 3 -14.59 12.02 -5.75
N THR A 4 -14.81 10.79 -5.30
CA THR A 4 -15.32 10.52 -3.96
C THR A 4 -14.21 10.75 -2.94
N SER A 5 -13.97 12.04 -2.62
CA SER A 5 -13.21 12.42 -1.44
C SER A 5 -13.95 11.93 -0.19
N LYS A 6 -13.24 11.25 0.70
CA LYS A 6 -13.75 10.78 1.99
C LYS A 6 -13.01 11.50 3.10
N ARG A 7 -13.74 12.16 4.00
CA ARG A 7 -13.14 12.77 5.21
C ARG A 7 -12.42 11.71 6.06
N LEU A 8 -11.32 12.12 6.67
CA LEU A 8 -10.60 11.28 7.63
C LEU A 8 -11.50 10.94 8.82
N SER A 9 -11.37 9.70 9.31
CA SER A 9 -11.96 9.35 10.60
C SER A 9 -11.19 10.03 11.74
N PRO A 10 -11.78 10.19 12.94
CA PRO A 10 -11.03 10.67 14.10
C PRO A 10 -9.79 9.81 14.40
N LEU A 11 -9.86 8.50 14.16
CA LEU A 11 -8.73 7.59 14.34
C LEU A 11 -7.62 7.87 13.32
N ASP A 12 -7.97 8.04 12.04
CA ASP A 12 -7.01 8.37 10.98
C ASP A 12 -6.28 9.68 11.32
N MET A 13 -7.01 10.69 11.83
CA MET A 13 -6.43 11.95 12.25
C MET A 13 -5.43 11.80 13.41
N ILE A 14 -5.72 10.94 14.40
CA ILE A 14 -4.79 10.67 15.51
C ILE A 14 -3.49 10.07 14.98
N PHE A 15 -3.57 9.14 14.02
CA PHE A 15 -2.39 8.56 13.38
C PHE A 15 -1.55 9.62 12.67
N LEU A 16 -2.17 10.48 11.85
CA LEU A 16 -1.44 11.53 11.13
C LEU A 16 -0.86 12.61 12.08
N TYR A 17 -1.57 12.96 13.15
CA TYR A 17 -1.09 13.98 14.10
C TYR A 17 0.01 13.48 15.03
N GLY A 18 0.00 12.19 15.38
CA GLY A 18 1.04 11.55 16.19
C GLY A 18 2.32 11.24 15.42
N GLU A 19 2.29 11.25 14.09
CA GLU A 19 3.44 10.91 13.27
C GLU A 19 4.52 12.00 13.33
N THR A 20 5.74 11.59 13.65
CA THR A 20 6.93 12.44 13.66
C THR A 20 8.12 11.67 13.08
N PRO A 21 9.24 12.33 12.70
CA PRO A 21 10.42 11.63 12.21
C PRO A 21 11.00 10.59 13.20
N SER A 22 10.75 10.75 14.50
CA SER A 22 11.18 9.82 15.55
C SER A 22 10.09 8.84 15.99
N THR A 23 8.85 9.03 15.57
CA THR A 23 7.69 8.20 15.93
C THR A 23 6.83 7.98 14.69
N MET A 24 7.13 6.91 13.97
CA MET A 24 6.38 6.54 12.78
C MET A 24 5.08 5.84 13.19
N MET A 25 3.97 6.25 12.59
CA MET A 25 2.63 5.76 12.93
C MET A 25 2.12 4.71 11.92
N HIS A 26 3.00 4.11 11.12
CA HIS A 26 2.63 2.98 10.25
C HIS A 26 2.67 1.64 10.99
N VAL A 27 1.82 0.71 10.57
CA VAL A 27 1.80 -0.67 11.08
C VAL A 27 2.52 -1.57 10.08
N GLY A 28 3.38 -2.45 10.59
CA GLY A 28 4.03 -3.50 9.81
C GLY A 28 3.65 -4.89 10.31
N ALA A 29 3.60 -5.87 9.41
CA ALA A 29 3.38 -7.27 9.74
C ALA A 29 4.37 -8.16 8.99
N LEU A 30 4.95 -9.14 9.68
CA LEU A 30 5.71 -10.24 9.09
C LEU A 30 4.80 -11.47 9.07
N MET A 31 4.47 -11.95 7.88
CA MET A 31 3.58 -13.08 7.68
C MET A 31 4.32 -14.20 6.94
N PRO A 32 4.69 -15.30 7.61
CA PRO A 32 5.28 -16.44 6.94
C PRO A 32 4.20 -17.23 6.19
N PHE A 33 4.50 -17.62 4.95
CA PHE A 33 3.63 -18.43 4.12
C PHE A 33 4.38 -19.65 3.61
N THR A 34 3.64 -20.74 3.36
CA THR A 34 4.15 -21.93 2.68
C THR A 34 3.56 -21.98 1.27
N PRO A 35 4.38 -22.12 0.21
CA PRO A 35 3.86 -22.30 -1.14
C PRO A 35 2.99 -23.56 -1.26
N PRO A 36 2.02 -23.59 -2.21
CA PRO A 36 1.29 -24.81 -2.54
C PRO A 36 2.23 -25.99 -2.88
N PRO A 37 1.83 -27.26 -2.66
CA PRO A 37 2.68 -28.44 -2.86
C PRO A 37 3.35 -28.53 -4.24
N ASP A 38 2.68 -28.06 -5.29
CA ASP A 38 3.15 -28.11 -6.69
C ASP A 38 3.50 -26.73 -7.25
N ALA A 39 3.83 -25.77 -6.37
CA ALA A 39 4.19 -24.42 -6.77
C ALA A 39 5.51 -24.43 -7.59
N PRO A 40 5.54 -23.80 -8.78
CA PRO A 40 6.76 -23.72 -9.56
C PRO A 40 7.81 -22.81 -8.88
N PRO A 41 9.11 -22.92 -9.23
CA PRO A 41 10.17 -22.09 -8.64
C PRO A 41 10.03 -20.57 -8.84
N ASP A 42 9.15 -20.15 -9.74
CA ASP A 42 8.82 -18.75 -10.03
C ASP A 42 7.42 -18.36 -9.55
N PHE A 43 6.78 -19.16 -8.67
CA PHE A 43 5.42 -18.94 -8.17
C PHE A 43 5.18 -17.53 -7.66
N LEU A 44 6.06 -17.00 -6.80
CA LEU A 44 5.91 -15.65 -6.25
C LEU A 44 6.09 -14.56 -7.32
N ARG A 45 6.94 -14.79 -8.33
CA ARG A 45 7.12 -13.84 -9.45
C ARG A 45 5.84 -13.76 -10.27
N ARG A 46 5.28 -14.92 -10.64
CA ARG A 46 4.00 -15.00 -11.37
C ARG A 46 2.87 -14.36 -10.58
N LEU A 47 2.78 -14.65 -9.29
CA LEU A 47 1.75 -14.06 -8.42
C LEU A 47 1.83 -12.54 -8.42
N LEU A 48 3.03 -11.96 -8.34
CA LEU A 48 3.20 -10.50 -8.40
C LEU A 48 2.84 -9.93 -9.78
N GLU A 49 3.29 -10.57 -10.86
CA GLU A 49 2.96 -10.18 -12.24
C GLU A 49 1.45 -10.21 -12.52
N ASP A 50 0.77 -11.25 -12.05
CA ASP A 50 -0.69 -11.38 -12.17
C ASP A 50 -1.40 -10.23 -11.42
N ASN A 51 -0.90 -9.86 -10.24
CA ASN A 51 -1.48 -8.79 -9.44
C ASN A 51 -1.24 -7.39 -10.01
N LYS A 52 -0.15 -7.15 -10.77
CA LYS A 52 0.11 -5.85 -11.41
C LYS A 52 -1.02 -5.42 -12.36
N ASN A 53 -1.70 -6.38 -12.98
CA ASN A 53 -2.75 -6.11 -13.95
C ASN A 53 -4.15 -6.00 -13.32
N ASN A 54 -4.26 -6.23 -12.01
CA ASN A 54 -5.54 -6.16 -11.32
C ASN A 54 -5.91 -4.71 -10.97
N GLU A 55 -7.20 -4.40 -11.03
CA GLU A 55 -7.71 -3.13 -10.54
C GLU A 55 -7.49 -3.03 -9.03
N VAL A 56 -6.89 -1.92 -8.59
CA VAL A 56 -6.76 -1.62 -7.16
C VAL A 56 -8.03 -0.95 -6.68
N VAL A 57 -8.62 -1.53 -5.63
CA VAL A 57 -9.90 -1.10 -5.08
C VAL A 57 -9.74 -0.43 -3.72
N ALA A 58 -10.78 0.24 -3.25
CA ALA A 58 -10.78 0.85 -1.93
C ALA A 58 -10.61 -0.21 -0.81
N PRO A 59 -9.84 0.07 0.26
CA PRO A 59 -9.20 1.36 0.56
C PRO A 59 -7.81 1.57 -0.07
N TRP A 60 -7.25 0.56 -0.76
CA TRP A 60 -5.87 0.56 -1.25
C TRP A 60 -5.62 1.51 -2.41
N ASN A 61 -6.66 1.90 -3.14
CA ASN A 61 -6.59 2.88 -4.22
C ASN A 61 -6.66 4.34 -3.74
N ARG A 62 -6.37 4.61 -2.47
CA ARG A 62 -6.53 5.94 -1.87
C ARG A 62 -5.22 6.48 -1.34
N LYS A 63 -5.09 7.80 -1.43
CA LYS A 63 -4.00 8.59 -0.83
C LYS A 63 -4.54 9.81 -0.09
N LEU A 64 -3.67 10.45 0.68
CA LEU A 64 -3.97 11.73 1.31
C LEU A 64 -4.02 12.84 0.26
N SER A 65 -4.98 13.76 0.39
CA SER A 65 -5.10 14.92 -0.49
C SER A 65 -3.91 15.89 -0.37
N ASN A 66 -3.24 15.95 0.78
CA ASN A 66 -2.07 16.78 1.07
C ASN A 66 -0.96 15.92 1.71
N PRO A 67 -0.25 15.08 0.95
CA PRO A 67 0.71 14.11 1.51
C PRO A 67 1.93 14.78 2.16
N HIS A 68 2.29 15.99 1.74
CA HIS A 68 3.41 16.75 2.31
C HIS A 68 3.02 17.65 3.50
N LEU A 69 1.71 17.69 3.84
CA LEU A 69 1.19 18.51 4.93
C LEU A 69 0.17 17.69 5.72
N LEU A 70 0.66 16.77 6.54
CA LEU A 70 -0.17 15.83 7.31
C LEU A 70 -1.20 16.55 8.20
N TYR A 71 -0.82 17.70 8.77
CA TYR A 71 -1.65 18.52 9.65
C TYR A 71 -2.73 19.37 8.95
N SER A 72 -2.90 19.23 7.63
CA SER A 72 -3.85 20.05 6.86
C SER A 72 -5.28 19.91 7.41
N PRO A 73 -5.99 21.02 7.70
CA PRO A 73 -7.38 20.97 8.18
C PRO A 73 -8.35 20.47 7.11
N THR A 74 -7.94 20.46 5.83
CA THR A 74 -8.72 19.96 4.70
C THR A 74 -8.29 18.56 4.26
N GLN A 75 -7.49 17.86 5.07
CA GLN A 75 -7.01 16.52 4.75
C GLN A 75 -8.17 15.54 4.53
N SER A 76 -8.07 14.75 3.46
CA SER A 76 -9.06 13.73 3.12
C SER A 76 -8.40 12.58 2.38
N TRP A 77 -9.07 11.43 2.37
CA TRP A 77 -8.76 10.33 1.47
C TRP A 77 -9.33 10.63 0.09
N ILE A 78 -8.47 10.65 -0.92
CA ILE A 78 -8.84 10.79 -2.33
C ILE A 78 -8.42 9.53 -3.09
N VAL A 79 -9.11 9.24 -4.20
CA VAL A 79 -8.68 8.18 -5.12
C VAL A 79 -7.35 8.58 -5.75
N ASP A 80 -6.44 7.62 -5.87
CA ASP A 80 -5.21 7.80 -6.63
C ASP A 80 -5.40 7.37 -8.09
N ASP A 81 -5.63 8.33 -8.96
CA ASP A 81 -5.80 8.08 -10.40
C ASP A 81 -4.49 7.61 -11.09
N ASN A 82 -3.33 7.76 -10.42
CA ASN A 82 -2.02 7.38 -10.94
C ASN A 82 -1.36 6.34 -10.02
N PHE A 83 -2.11 5.35 -9.56
CA PHE A 83 -1.60 4.31 -8.68
C PHE A 83 -0.44 3.54 -9.34
N ASP A 84 0.72 3.53 -8.69
CA ASP A 84 1.91 2.80 -9.13
C ASP A 84 2.07 1.52 -8.29
N PHE A 85 1.74 0.37 -8.88
CA PHE A 85 1.86 -0.92 -8.21
C PHE A 85 3.30 -1.22 -7.78
N ASP A 86 4.28 -0.90 -8.62
CA ASP A 86 5.69 -1.22 -8.36
C ASP A 86 6.31 -0.31 -7.28
N TYR A 87 5.70 0.85 -7.05
CA TYR A 87 6.01 1.68 -5.88
C TYR A 87 5.55 1.02 -4.57
N HIS A 88 4.35 0.43 -4.56
CA HIS A 88 3.69 -0.10 -3.35
C HIS A 88 4.06 -1.55 -3.03
N VAL A 89 4.33 -2.38 -4.02
CA VAL A 89 4.64 -3.80 -3.85
C VAL A 89 6.02 -4.08 -4.43
N ARG A 90 6.95 -4.49 -3.55
CA ARG A 90 8.33 -4.78 -3.95
C ARG A 90 8.72 -6.18 -3.55
N ARG A 91 9.29 -6.91 -4.51
CA ARG A 91 9.97 -8.18 -4.25
C ARG A 91 11.39 -7.87 -3.77
N SER A 92 11.72 -8.38 -2.59
CA SER A 92 13.10 -8.43 -2.10
C SER A 92 13.50 -9.89 -1.97
N GLY A 93 14.57 -10.29 -2.67
CA GLY A 93 15.00 -11.68 -2.76
C GLY A 93 16.35 -11.79 -3.46
N LEU A 94 16.97 -12.96 -3.37
CA LEU A 94 18.24 -13.23 -4.04
C LEU A 94 18.04 -13.43 -5.54
N ALA A 95 19.15 -13.37 -6.30
CA ALA A 95 19.13 -13.77 -7.71
C ALA A 95 18.86 -15.28 -7.83
N SER A 96 18.21 -15.70 -8.92
CA SER A 96 17.95 -17.11 -9.20
C SER A 96 19.23 -17.94 -9.05
N PRO A 97 19.17 -19.11 -8.38
CA PRO A 97 17.98 -19.88 -7.98
C PRO A 97 17.41 -19.51 -6.59
N GLY A 98 17.92 -18.48 -5.91
CA GLY A 98 17.27 -17.97 -4.71
C GLY A 98 15.93 -17.33 -5.06
N ASP A 99 14.91 -17.59 -4.24
CA ASP A 99 13.67 -16.81 -4.25
C ASP A 99 13.75 -15.73 -3.18
#